data_AF-Q5XVL3-F1
#
_entry.id   AF-Q5XVL3-F1
#
_cell.length_a   1.000
_cell.length_b   1.000
_cell.length_c   1.000
_cell.angle_alpha   90.00
_cell.angle_beta   90.00
_cell.angle_gamma   90.00
#
_symmetry.space_group_name_H-M   'P 1'
#
loop_
_entity.id
_entity.type
_entity.pdbx_description
1 polymer ?
#
loop_
_entity_poly.entity_id
_entity_poly.type
_entity_poly.pdbx_seq_one_letter_code
_entity_poly.pdbx_strand_id
1 'polypeptide(L)'
;MKQGPSSEDDCFSLLKQFEHVLESDPLIDEVGFIHPSQFTMLDKEAGFSNEFQPNNGTSSKFWNQDHKLGISTDILVQLCKDAKHVFLLALQEYKSHGNACDESQIKNISCSPCIPESDVMKHSQSVLLLSSDFGTAWNARKLILSKKDHLSAFTEELRLSGLILSNSPKSESTWSHRRWIIKMISQSFSTLQEIITKESELVESIGERSKMNYRAWHHRCWLVSYMTIEQVIQELNKSKRWAGLHVADSSCFHYRRVLEVKDTTIILH
;
A
#
# COMPACT_ATOMS: atom_id res chain seq x y z
N MET A 1 13.54 -45.61 -0.27
CA MET A 1 12.79 -44.36 -0.56
C MET A 1 12.88 -43.47 0.68
N LYS A 2 13.91 -42.62 0.76
CA LYS A 2 14.02 -41.60 1.81
C LYS A 2 13.53 -40.29 1.20
N GLN A 3 12.48 -39.71 1.78
CA GLN A 3 12.02 -38.36 1.47
C GLN A 3 13.16 -37.38 1.79
N GLY A 4 13.49 -36.50 0.84
CA GLY A 4 14.51 -35.47 0.99
C GLY A 4 13.99 -34.22 1.70
N PRO A 5 14.88 -33.30 2.13
CA PRO A 5 14.55 -32.09 2.86
C PRO A 5 14.06 -30.96 1.92
N SER A 6 13.06 -31.24 1.09
CA SER A 6 12.74 -30.41 -0.08
C SER A 6 11.68 -29.32 0.14
N SER A 7 10.98 -29.29 1.27
CA SER A 7 9.80 -28.40 1.43
C SER A 7 10.13 -27.07 2.11
N GLU A 8 10.97 -27.03 3.14
CA GLU A 8 11.23 -25.78 3.90
C GLU A 8 12.17 -24.82 3.15
N ASP A 9 13.24 -25.35 2.54
CA ASP A 9 14.19 -24.55 1.76
C ASP A 9 13.52 -23.85 0.56
N ASP A 10 12.51 -24.49 -0.03
CA ASP A 10 11.76 -23.95 -1.17
C ASP A 10 10.70 -22.90 -0.74
N CYS A 11 10.16 -23.00 0.48
CA CYS A 11 9.20 -22.01 1.01
C CYS A 11 9.86 -20.64 1.21
N PHE A 12 11.05 -20.61 1.82
CA PHE A 12 11.80 -19.35 1.94
C PHE A 12 12.37 -18.88 0.60
N SER A 13 12.57 -19.78 -0.36
CA SER A 13 13.03 -19.43 -1.71
C SER A 13 12.01 -18.52 -2.42
N LEU A 14 10.71 -18.83 -2.32
CA LEU A 14 9.64 -18.05 -2.96
C LEU A 14 9.46 -16.66 -2.34
N LEU A 15 9.48 -16.57 -1.00
CA LEU A 15 9.39 -15.27 -0.33
C LEU A 15 10.58 -14.38 -0.65
N LYS A 16 11.80 -14.94 -0.67
CA LYS A 16 13.01 -14.18 -1.04
C LYS A 16 12.95 -13.69 -2.48
N GLN A 17 12.45 -14.49 -3.41
CA GLN A 17 12.23 -14.07 -4.79
C GLN A 17 11.22 -12.92 -4.87
N PHE A 18 10.09 -13.02 -4.15
CA PHE A 18 9.09 -11.95 -4.10
C PHE A 18 9.69 -10.64 -3.57
N GLU A 19 10.40 -10.70 -2.44
CA GLU A 19 11.06 -9.55 -1.84
C GLU A 19 12.14 -8.95 -2.75
N HIS A 20 12.90 -9.80 -3.44
CA HIS A 20 13.89 -9.35 -4.41
C HIS A 20 13.24 -8.60 -5.60
N VAL A 21 12.08 -9.04 -6.07
CA VAL A 21 11.33 -8.31 -7.11
C VAL A 21 10.93 -6.92 -6.62
N LEU A 22 10.41 -6.82 -5.39
CA LEU A 22 10.02 -5.54 -4.79
C LEU A 22 11.21 -4.59 -4.56
N GLU A 23 12.39 -5.14 -4.25
CA GLU A 23 13.62 -4.35 -4.08
C GLU A 23 14.23 -3.93 -5.42
N SER A 24 14.13 -4.77 -6.44
CA SER A 24 14.71 -4.52 -7.77
C SER A 24 13.91 -3.50 -8.56
N ASP A 25 12.60 -3.41 -8.33
CA ASP A 25 11.72 -2.42 -8.94
C ASP A 25 10.98 -1.60 -7.86
N PRO A 26 11.58 -0.49 -7.38
CA PRO A 26 10.96 0.34 -6.37
C PRO A 26 9.77 1.15 -6.90
N LEU A 27 9.59 1.22 -8.23
CA LEU A 27 8.57 2.03 -8.89
C LEU A 27 7.25 1.30 -9.10
N ILE A 28 7.15 0.03 -8.67
CA ILE A 28 5.92 -0.76 -8.77
C ILE A 28 4.72 0.04 -8.25
N ASP A 29 3.72 0.24 -9.11
CA ASP A 29 2.53 1.04 -8.85
C ASP A 29 1.22 0.22 -8.85
N GLU A 30 1.26 -0.99 -9.42
CA GLU A 30 0.15 -1.93 -9.46
C GLU A 30 0.59 -3.36 -9.11
N VAL A 31 -0.19 -4.04 -8.25
CA VAL A 31 -0.06 -5.49 -8.00
C VAL A 31 -1.34 -6.20 -8.41
N GLY A 32 -1.20 -7.35 -9.05
CA GLY A 32 -2.31 -8.19 -9.44
C GLY A 32 -2.05 -9.68 -9.19
N PHE A 33 -3.13 -10.44 -9.05
CA PHE A 33 -3.08 -11.91 -8.96
C PHE A 33 -3.46 -12.52 -10.30
N ILE A 34 -2.55 -13.33 -10.85
CA ILE A 34 -2.63 -13.78 -12.24
C ILE A 34 -2.72 -15.30 -12.27
N HIS A 35 -3.67 -15.84 -13.03
CA HIS A 35 -3.73 -17.28 -13.22
C HIS A 35 -2.53 -17.74 -14.07
N PRO A 36 -1.83 -18.86 -13.74
CA PRO A 36 -0.66 -19.32 -14.47
C PRO A 36 -0.81 -19.37 -16.01
N SER A 37 -2.02 -19.64 -16.51
CA SER A 37 -2.30 -19.68 -17.95
C SER A 37 -2.22 -18.31 -18.65
N GLN A 38 -2.29 -17.21 -17.92
CA GLN A 38 -2.33 -15.84 -18.47
C GLN A 38 -0.95 -15.22 -18.65
N PHE A 39 0.11 -15.76 -18.04
CA PHE A 39 1.48 -15.25 -18.17
C PHE A 39 1.93 -15.17 -19.63
N THR A 40 1.68 -16.23 -20.41
CA THR A 40 2.04 -16.27 -21.83
C THR A 40 1.30 -15.25 -22.70
N MET A 41 0.13 -14.76 -22.26
CA MET A 41 -0.58 -13.68 -22.94
C MET A 41 0.04 -12.33 -22.62
N LEU A 42 0.37 -12.11 -21.34
CA LEU A 42 1.02 -10.88 -20.87
C LEU A 42 2.40 -10.68 -21.48
N ASP A 43 3.18 -11.76 -21.62
CA ASP A 43 4.49 -11.69 -22.29
C ASP A 43 4.37 -11.26 -23.76
N LYS A 44 3.31 -11.71 -24.45
CA LYS A 44 3.04 -11.31 -25.83
C LYS A 44 2.60 -9.85 -25.92
N GLU A 45 1.74 -9.40 -25.00
CA GLU A 45 1.29 -8.01 -24.94
C GLU A 45 2.43 -7.04 -24.59
N ALA A 46 3.40 -7.48 -23.78
CA ALA A 46 4.62 -6.74 -23.45
C ALA A 46 5.64 -6.68 -24.62
N GLY A 47 5.32 -7.25 -25.79
CA GLY A 47 6.16 -7.14 -26.99
C GLY A 47 7.29 -8.17 -27.08
N PHE A 48 7.30 -9.21 -26.24
CA PHE A 48 8.25 -10.32 -26.40
C PHE A 48 7.87 -11.16 -27.64
N SER A 49 8.51 -10.82 -28.76
CA SER A 49 8.48 -11.62 -29.99
C SER A 49 9.40 -12.83 -29.79
N ASN A 50 8.88 -14.05 -29.98
CA ASN A 50 9.61 -15.32 -29.88
C ASN A 50 10.79 -15.42 -30.87
N GLU A 51 11.92 -14.77 -30.62
CA GLU A 51 13.17 -15.11 -31.34
C GLU A 51 14.38 -15.41 -30.46
N PHE A 52 14.40 -15.04 -29.17
CA PHE A 52 15.49 -15.49 -28.28
C PHE A 52 15.03 -15.64 -26.83
N GLN A 53 14.43 -16.78 -26.48
CA GLN A 53 14.58 -17.31 -25.13
C GLN A 53 14.96 -18.80 -25.16
N PRO A 54 15.99 -19.22 -24.41
CA PRO A 54 16.30 -20.62 -24.24
C PRO A 54 15.14 -21.29 -23.50
N ASN A 55 14.75 -22.46 -23.98
CA ASN A 55 13.87 -23.39 -23.27
C ASN A 55 14.32 -23.52 -21.80
N ASN A 56 13.61 -22.87 -20.89
CA ASN A 56 13.57 -23.25 -19.48
C ASN A 56 12.12 -23.21 -19.05
N GLY A 57 11.50 -24.40 -18.94
CA GLY A 57 10.11 -24.62 -18.55
C GLY A 57 9.80 -24.28 -17.08
N THR A 58 10.50 -23.31 -16.50
CA THR A 58 10.14 -22.75 -15.20
C THR A 58 9.07 -21.69 -15.45
N SER A 59 7.80 -22.06 -15.20
CA SER A 59 6.70 -21.10 -15.05
C SER A 59 7.14 -20.01 -14.07
N SER A 60 7.46 -18.82 -14.58
CA SER A 60 7.83 -17.69 -13.72
C SER A 60 6.66 -17.42 -12.78
N LYS A 61 6.89 -17.55 -11.47
CA LYS A 61 5.84 -17.36 -10.46
C LYS A 61 5.48 -15.88 -10.24
N PHE A 62 6.36 -15.00 -10.69
CA PHE A 62 6.22 -13.55 -10.66
C PHE A 62 6.38 -13.01 -12.08
N TRP A 63 5.55 -12.05 -12.45
CA TRP A 63 5.65 -11.28 -13.69
C TRP A 63 5.87 -9.83 -13.29
N ASN A 64 6.95 -9.20 -13.75
CA ASN A 64 7.22 -7.80 -13.46
C ASN A 64 7.62 -7.08 -14.75
N GLN A 65 6.75 -6.21 -15.25
CA GLN A 65 6.96 -5.37 -16.45
C GLN A 65 6.20 -4.06 -16.29
N ASP A 66 6.74 -2.98 -16.84
CA ASP A 66 6.13 -1.64 -16.79
C ASP A 66 5.69 -1.21 -15.37
N HIS A 67 6.48 -1.58 -14.35
CA HIS A 67 6.18 -1.33 -12.93
C HIS A 67 4.90 -2.00 -12.42
N LYS A 68 4.46 -3.07 -13.08
CA LYS A 68 3.30 -3.87 -12.68
C LYS A 68 3.75 -5.25 -12.27
N LEU A 69 3.35 -5.64 -11.06
CA LEU A 69 3.70 -6.94 -10.48
C LEU A 69 2.51 -7.90 -10.52
N GLY A 70 2.63 -8.93 -11.35
CA GLY A 70 1.77 -10.10 -11.36
C GLY A 70 2.29 -11.21 -10.46
N ILE A 71 1.47 -11.68 -9.52
CA ILE A 71 1.79 -12.82 -8.66
C ILE A 71 0.90 -14.00 -9.05
N SER A 72 1.53 -15.15 -9.33
CA SER A 72 0.79 -16.33 -9.76
C SER A 72 -0.14 -16.86 -8.66
N THR A 73 -1.40 -17.17 -9.02
CA THR A 73 -2.41 -17.62 -8.04
C THR A 73 -2.08 -18.97 -7.39
N ASP A 74 -1.28 -19.81 -8.05
CA ASP A 74 -0.89 -21.14 -7.56
C ASP A 74 0.04 -21.10 -6.34
N ILE A 75 0.82 -20.03 -6.18
CA ILE A 75 1.74 -19.86 -5.04
C ILE A 75 1.15 -19.01 -3.90
N LEU A 76 0.01 -18.34 -4.09
CA LEU A 76 -0.49 -17.33 -3.15
C LEU A 76 -0.69 -17.84 -1.72
N VAL A 77 -1.25 -19.05 -1.57
CA VAL A 77 -1.51 -19.62 -0.24
C VAL A 77 -0.20 -19.89 0.49
N GLN A 78 0.80 -20.42 -0.21
CA GLN A 78 2.10 -20.74 0.38
C GLN A 78 2.87 -19.45 0.70
N LEU A 79 2.99 -18.57 -0.28
CA LEU A 79 3.68 -17.28 -0.12
C LEU A 79 3.06 -16.44 1.01
N CYS A 80 1.73 -16.43 1.17
CA CYS A 80 1.06 -15.73 2.26
C CYS A 80 1.37 -16.33 3.64
N LYS A 81 1.48 -17.66 3.75
CA LYS A 81 1.88 -18.33 5.00
C LYS A 81 3.32 -17.98 5.36
N ASP A 82 4.22 -18.05 4.38
CA ASP A 82 5.65 -17.80 4.58
C ASP A 82 5.89 -16.34 4.96
N ALA A 83 5.30 -15.39 4.22
CA ALA A 83 5.37 -13.98 4.54
C ALA A 83 4.88 -13.70 5.97
N LYS A 84 3.73 -14.28 6.37
CA LYS A 84 3.19 -14.12 7.73
C LYS A 84 4.12 -14.68 8.78
N HIS A 85 4.66 -15.87 8.55
CA HIS A 85 5.59 -16.52 9.48
C HIS A 85 6.84 -15.66 9.70
N VAL A 86 7.50 -15.25 8.62
CA VAL A 86 8.73 -14.44 8.69
C VAL A 86 8.47 -13.07 9.33
N PHE A 87 7.37 -12.41 8.98
CA PHE A 87 6.97 -11.16 9.63
C PHE A 87 6.77 -11.33 11.14
N LEU A 88 6.12 -12.42 11.58
CA LEU A 88 5.88 -12.65 13.01
C LEU A 88 7.19 -12.93 13.76
N LEU A 89 8.14 -13.64 13.16
CA LEU A 89 9.49 -13.84 13.73
C LEU A 89 10.23 -12.50 13.86
N ALA A 90 10.28 -11.69 12.80
CA ALA A 90 10.91 -10.37 12.83
C ALA A 90 10.25 -9.45 13.88
N LEU A 91 8.92 -9.49 14.01
CA LEU A 91 8.19 -8.73 15.02
C LEU A 91 8.51 -9.20 16.44
N GLN A 92 8.68 -10.51 16.66
CA GLN A 92 9.09 -11.05 17.95
C GLN A 92 10.50 -10.58 18.32
N GLU A 93 11.44 -10.67 17.37
CA GLU A 93 12.81 -10.18 17.56
C GLU A 93 12.84 -8.68 17.87
N TYR A 94 12.10 -7.86 17.12
CA TYR A 94 11.97 -6.43 17.38
C TYR A 94 11.48 -6.14 18.81
N LYS A 95 10.46 -6.86 19.27
CA LYS A 95 9.92 -6.70 20.64
C LYS A 95 10.93 -7.12 21.71
N SER A 96 11.66 -8.21 21.50
CA SER A 96 12.70 -8.65 22.43
C SER A 96 13.83 -7.62 22.57
N HIS A 97 14.21 -6.95 21.47
CA HIS A 97 15.21 -5.88 21.51
C HIS A 97 14.69 -4.61 22.19
N GLY A 98 13.41 -4.26 22.00
CA GLY A 98 12.78 -3.12 22.68
C GLY A 98 12.77 -3.27 24.21
N ASN A 99 12.44 -4.46 24.72
CA ASN A 99 12.41 -4.72 26.16
C ASN A 99 13.80 -4.72 26.81
N ALA A 100 14.88 -5.02 26.06
CA ALA A 100 16.24 -5.02 26.57
C ALA A 100 16.87 -3.61 26.62
N CYS A 101 16.43 -2.68 25.75
CA CYS A 101 16.93 -1.31 25.73
C CYS A 101 16.23 -0.38 26.75
N ASP A 102 15.02 -0.70 27.20
CA ASP A 102 14.31 0.14 28.19
C ASP A 102 14.97 0.17 29.58
N GLU A 103 15.88 -0.76 29.89
CA GLU A 103 16.68 -0.73 31.14
C GLU A 103 17.97 0.08 31.03
N SER A 104 18.42 0.44 29.83
CA SER A 104 19.67 1.18 29.66
C SER A 104 19.63 2.20 28.52
N GLN A 105 19.72 3.47 28.91
CA GLN A 105 20.04 4.64 28.08
C GLN A 105 18.86 5.46 27.53
N ILE A 106 18.31 6.30 28.41
CA ILE A 106 17.80 7.62 28.02
C ILE A 106 19.02 8.50 27.67
N LYS A 107 19.42 8.53 26.39
CA LYS A 107 19.91 9.72 25.67
C LYS A 107 20.58 9.35 24.34
N ASN A 108 20.11 10.02 23.28
CA ASN A 108 20.80 10.32 22.03
C ASN A 108 21.24 9.14 21.16
N ILE A 109 20.38 8.69 20.25
CA ILE A 109 20.86 8.09 18.98
C ILE A 109 20.06 8.64 17.79
N SER A 110 20.80 9.37 16.97
CA SER A 110 20.50 9.80 15.61
C SER A 110 20.14 8.62 14.70
N CYS A 111 19.19 8.86 13.79
CA CYS A 111 18.71 7.98 12.73
C CYS A 111 19.77 7.07 12.08
N SER A 112 19.67 5.77 12.38
CA SER A 112 20.01 4.66 11.48
C SER A 112 18.95 3.57 11.71
N PRO A 113 18.40 2.90 10.67
CA PRO A 113 17.48 1.79 10.89
C PRO A 113 18.20 0.73 11.74
N CYS A 114 17.72 0.44 12.95
CA CYS A 114 18.17 -0.77 13.60
C CYS A 114 17.72 -1.95 12.71
N ILE A 115 18.60 -2.93 12.50
CA ILE A 115 18.33 -4.10 11.65
C ILE A 115 16.93 -4.70 11.92
N PRO A 116 16.48 -4.85 13.19
CA PRO A 116 15.14 -5.35 13.48
C PRO A 116 13.97 -4.49 12.96
N GLU A 117 14.11 -3.16 12.89
CA GLU A 117 13.06 -2.30 12.31
C GLU A 117 12.95 -2.48 10.81
N SER A 118 14.09 -2.54 10.13
CA SER A 118 14.14 -2.74 8.67
C SER A 118 13.47 -4.05 8.27
N ASP A 119 13.76 -5.13 9.00
CA ASP A 119 13.18 -6.46 8.72
C ASP A 119 11.67 -6.49 8.98
N VAL A 120 11.18 -5.87 10.07
CA VAL A 120 9.74 -5.73 10.31
C VAL A 120 9.07 -4.94 9.19
N MET A 121 9.68 -3.83 8.73
CA MET A 121 9.13 -3.02 7.65
C MET A 121 9.14 -3.77 6.30
N LYS A 122 10.20 -4.51 6.00
CA LYS A 122 10.30 -5.34 4.78
C LYS A 122 9.27 -6.47 4.77
N HIS A 123 9.26 -7.31 5.80
CA HIS A 123 8.37 -8.48 5.81
C HIS A 123 6.89 -8.10 6.00
N SER A 124 6.60 -7.00 6.72
CA SER A 124 5.22 -6.49 6.78
C SER A 124 4.71 -5.97 5.44
N GLN A 125 5.58 -5.35 4.60
CA GLN A 125 5.22 -4.99 3.23
C GLN A 125 4.83 -6.24 2.43
N SER A 126 5.64 -7.30 2.50
CA SER A 126 5.35 -8.57 1.82
C SER A 126 3.99 -9.13 2.22
N VAL A 127 3.68 -9.18 3.52
CA VAL A 127 2.39 -9.68 4.02
C VAL A 127 1.22 -8.80 3.58
N LEU A 128 1.37 -7.48 3.62
CA LEU A 128 0.27 -6.55 3.34
C LEU A 128 -0.11 -6.50 1.86
N LEU A 129 0.84 -6.71 0.94
CA LEU A 129 0.57 -6.87 -0.49
C LEU A 129 -0.24 -8.13 -0.79
N LEU A 130 -0.05 -9.19 0.01
CA LEU A 130 -0.77 -10.47 -0.11
C LEU A 130 -2.08 -10.50 0.69
N SER A 131 -2.17 -9.73 1.77
CA SER A 131 -3.24 -9.77 2.76
C SER A 131 -3.40 -8.40 3.42
N SER A 132 -4.06 -7.47 2.73
CA SER A 132 -4.22 -6.06 3.12
C SER A 132 -4.91 -5.83 4.47
N ASP A 133 -5.69 -6.79 4.97
CA ASP A 133 -6.42 -6.67 6.24
C ASP A 133 -5.67 -7.29 7.44
N PHE A 134 -4.37 -7.56 7.29
CA PHE A 134 -3.57 -8.09 8.39
C PHE A 134 -3.20 -6.98 9.40
N GLY A 135 -4.12 -6.71 10.33
CA GLY A 135 -4.03 -5.61 11.29
C GLY A 135 -2.75 -5.59 12.15
N THR A 136 -2.19 -6.75 12.47
CA THR A 136 -0.92 -6.84 13.23
C THR A 136 0.23 -6.19 12.47
N ALA A 137 0.32 -6.37 11.14
CA ALA A 137 1.33 -5.72 10.32
C ALA A 137 1.13 -4.20 10.30
N TRP A 138 -0.10 -3.71 10.10
CA TRP A 138 -0.37 -2.27 10.16
C TRP A 138 0.01 -1.65 11.51
N ASN A 139 -0.31 -2.32 12.62
CA ASN A 139 0.02 -1.82 13.96
C ASN A 139 1.53 -1.82 14.21
N ALA A 140 2.27 -2.82 13.74
CA ALA A 140 3.73 -2.85 13.81
C ALA A 140 4.35 -1.67 13.03
N ARG A 141 3.87 -1.40 11.82
CA ARG A 141 4.32 -0.25 11.03
C ARG A 141 4.02 1.08 11.72
N LYS A 142 2.82 1.27 12.30
CA LYS A 142 2.50 2.46 13.09
C LYS A 142 3.46 2.66 14.27
N LEU A 143 3.79 1.58 14.99
CA LEU A 143 4.71 1.64 16.13
C LEU A 143 6.10 2.13 15.72
N ILE A 144 6.62 1.62 14.60
CA ILE A 144 7.93 2.02 14.07
C ILE A 144 7.88 3.46 13.53
N LEU A 145 6.87 3.79 12.72
CA LEU A 145 6.72 5.11 12.10
C LEU A 145 6.45 6.23 13.11
N SER A 146 5.80 5.93 14.24
CA SER A 146 5.59 6.91 15.32
C SER A 146 6.89 7.45 15.92
N LYS A 147 8.01 6.73 15.72
CA LYS A 147 9.34 7.13 16.19
C LYS A 147 10.14 7.88 15.12
N LYS A 148 9.61 8.05 13.91
CA LYS A 148 10.28 8.72 12.78
C LYS A 148 9.89 10.19 12.74
N ASP A 149 10.86 11.04 12.40
CA ASP A 149 10.76 12.50 12.36
C ASP A 149 10.89 13.09 10.95
N HIS A 150 11.04 12.25 9.93
CA HIS A 150 11.24 12.65 8.54
C HIS A 150 10.02 12.34 7.68
N LEU A 151 9.62 13.32 6.88
CA LEU A 151 8.47 13.25 5.97
C LEU A 151 8.58 12.11 4.94
N SER A 152 9.81 11.76 4.53
CA SER A 152 10.04 10.71 3.53
C SER A 152 9.52 9.34 3.98
N ALA A 153 9.63 8.99 5.26
CA ALA A 153 9.09 7.72 5.76
C ALA A 153 7.56 7.65 5.65
N PHE A 154 6.87 8.75 5.93
CA PHE A 154 5.42 8.82 5.77
C PHE A 154 5.01 8.84 4.30
N THR A 155 5.81 9.45 3.43
CA THR A 155 5.57 9.49 1.97
C THR A 155 5.72 8.10 1.36
N GLU A 156 6.78 7.36 1.71
CA GLU A 156 6.94 5.96 1.31
C GLU A 156 5.82 5.07 1.85
N GLU A 157 5.33 5.35 3.06
CA GLU A 157 4.19 4.61 3.62
C GLU A 157 2.88 4.89 2.87
N LEU A 158 2.65 6.14 2.43
CA LEU A 158 1.54 6.49 1.54
C LEU A 158 1.70 5.81 0.17
N ARG A 159 2.92 5.66 -0.34
CA ARG A 159 3.17 4.92 -1.59
C ARG A 159 2.83 3.44 -1.43
N LEU A 160 3.33 2.77 -0.39
CA LEU A 160 3.01 1.36 -0.10
C LEU A 160 1.51 1.13 0.05
N SER A 161 0.82 1.95 0.84
CA SER A 161 -0.63 1.80 1.01
C SER A 161 -1.41 2.12 -0.27
N GLY A 162 -0.87 2.95 -1.17
CA GLY A 162 -1.42 3.19 -2.50
C GLY A 162 -1.30 1.95 -3.38
N LEU A 163 -0.11 1.33 -3.36
CA LEU A 163 0.16 0.07 -4.04
C LEU A 163 -0.78 -1.04 -3.55
N ILE A 164 -1.02 -1.17 -2.25
CA ILE A 164 -1.98 -2.14 -1.69
C ILE A 164 -3.41 -1.86 -2.17
N LEU A 165 -3.81 -0.60 -2.30
CA LEU A 165 -5.11 -0.21 -2.82
C LEU A 165 -5.27 -0.37 -4.34
N SER A 166 -4.18 -0.60 -5.09
CA SER A 166 -4.27 -0.99 -6.50
C SER A 166 -4.98 -2.34 -6.64
N ASN A 167 -4.61 -3.30 -5.79
CA ASN A 167 -5.16 -4.66 -5.74
C ASN A 167 -6.41 -4.78 -4.83
N SER A 168 -6.40 -4.10 -3.69
CA SER A 168 -7.44 -4.20 -2.64
C SER A 168 -8.15 -2.86 -2.40
N PRO A 169 -8.85 -2.28 -3.40
CA PRO A 169 -9.38 -0.92 -3.33
C PRO A 169 -10.42 -0.71 -2.21
N LYS A 170 -11.02 -1.79 -1.70
CA LYS A 170 -12.03 -1.80 -0.64
C LYS A 170 -11.48 -2.24 0.73
N SER A 171 -10.15 -2.26 0.94
CA SER A 171 -9.58 -2.58 2.26
C SER A 171 -9.75 -1.42 3.24
N GLU A 172 -10.56 -1.61 4.29
CA GLU A 172 -10.73 -0.60 5.35
C GLU A 172 -9.45 -0.38 6.14
N SER A 173 -8.71 -1.45 6.41
CA SER A 173 -7.48 -1.40 7.18
C SER A 173 -6.47 -0.46 6.52
N THR A 174 -6.37 -0.54 5.19
CA THR A 174 -5.49 0.31 4.39
C THR A 174 -5.95 1.77 4.40
N TRP A 175 -7.23 2.05 4.16
CA TRP A 175 -7.78 3.41 4.25
C TRP A 175 -7.62 4.03 5.64
N SER A 176 -7.87 3.24 6.69
CA SER A 176 -7.69 3.66 8.09
C SER A 176 -6.22 4.00 8.40
N HIS A 177 -5.28 3.20 7.89
CA HIS A 177 -3.85 3.47 8.00
C HIS A 177 -3.44 4.75 7.26
N ARG A 178 -3.94 4.98 6.04
CA ARG A 178 -3.72 6.24 5.30
C ARG A 178 -4.16 7.47 6.09
N ARG A 179 -5.37 7.44 6.66
CA ARG A 179 -5.87 8.54 7.52
C ARG A 179 -4.97 8.77 8.73
N TRP A 180 -4.46 7.71 9.33
CA TRP A 180 -3.50 7.82 10.43
C TRP A 180 -2.21 8.51 9.99
N ILE A 181 -1.64 8.14 8.84
CA ILE A 181 -0.43 8.78 8.29
C ILE A 181 -0.67 10.27 8.03
N ILE A 182 -1.75 10.62 7.34
CA ILE A 182 -2.08 12.02 7.01
C ILE A 182 -2.26 12.84 8.30
N LYS A 183 -2.88 12.26 9.34
CA LYS A 183 -2.99 12.91 10.64
C LYS A 183 -1.61 13.17 11.26
N MET A 184 -0.71 12.18 11.24
CA MET A 184 0.66 12.37 11.72
C MET A 184 1.38 13.48 10.94
N ILE A 185 1.22 13.49 9.61
CA ILE A 185 1.84 14.53 8.78
C ILE A 185 1.28 15.92 9.13
N SER A 186 -0.04 16.04 9.28
CA SER A 186 -0.71 17.32 9.59
C SER A 186 -0.25 17.95 10.91
N GLN A 187 0.26 17.14 11.84
CA GLN A 187 0.73 17.60 13.14
C GLN A 187 2.20 18.05 13.11
N SER A 188 2.98 17.58 12.13
CA SER A 188 4.44 17.67 12.16
C SER A 188 5.05 18.38 10.95
N PHE A 189 4.33 18.53 9.84
CA PHE A 189 4.86 19.07 8.59
C PHE A 189 3.89 20.05 7.90
N SER A 190 4.45 21.01 7.17
CA SER A 190 3.69 22.07 6.45
C SER A 190 3.22 21.67 5.05
N THR A 191 3.67 20.54 4.51
CA THR A 191 3.36 20.04 3.15
C THR A 191 1.99 19.37 3.01
N LEU A 192 1.10 19.54 3.98
CA LEU A 192 -0.19 18.87 4.03
C LEU A 192 -1.04 19.09 2.76
N GLN A 193 -1.05 20.30 2.21
CA GLN A 193 -1.94 20.63 1.10
C GLN A 193 -1.63 19.86 -0.20
N GLU A 194 -0.35 19.66 -0.51
CA GLU A 194 0.07 18.84 -1.66
C GLU A 194 -0.38 17.38 -1.48
N ILE A 195 -0.26 16.86 -0.26
CA ILE A 195 -0.68 15.50 0.08
C ILE A 195 -2.20 15.38 -0.06
N ILE A 196 -2.99 16.33 0.44
CA ILE A 196 -4.45 16.31 0.29
C ILE A 196 -4.87 16.30 -1.18
N THR A 197 -4.20 17.06 -2.05
CA THR A 197 -4.46 17.04 -3.50
C THR A 197 -4.17 15.65 -4.09
N LYS A 198 -3.00 15.06 -3.80
CA LYS A 198 -2.61 13.72 -4.25
C LYS A 198 -3.54 12.63 -3.73
N GLU A 199 -4.00 12.73 -2.48
CA GLU A 199 -4.98 11.79 -1.90
C GLU A 199 -6.33 11.87 -2.60
N SER A 200 -6.77 13.08 -2.98
CA SER A 200 -8.01 13.26 -3.74
C SER A 200 -7.93 12.61 -5.11
N GLU A 201 -6.81 12.80 -5.82
CA GLU A 201 -6.51 12.16 -7.11
C GLU A 201 -6.43 10.63 -6.99
N LEU A 202 -5.84 10.12 -5.92
CA LEU A 202 -5.85 8.69 -5.64
C LEU A 202 -7.29 8.18 -5.54
N VAL A 203 -8.15 8.79 -4.73
CA VAL A 203 -9.56 8.36 -4.59
C VAL A 203 -10.27 8.38 -5.94
N GLU A 204 -10.06 9.41 -6.75
CA GLU A 204 -10.61 9.52 -8.10
C GLU A 204 -10.18 8.33 -8.97
N SER A 205 -8.89 8.03 -9.02
CA SER A 205 -8.36 6.86 -9.75
C SER A 205 -8.95 5.54 -9.25
N ILE A 206 -9.23 5.42 -7.94
CA ILE A 206 -9.82 4.21 -7.35
C ILE A 206 -11.29 4.12 -7.72
N GLY A 207 -12.01 5.24 -7.73
CA GLY A 207 -13.41 5.33 -8.11
C GLY A 207 -13.68 4.87 -9.54
N GLU A 208 -12.75 5.17 -10.47
CA GLU A 208 -12.87 4.78 -11.88
C GLU A 208 -12.80 3.25 -12.03
N ARG A 209 -11.84 2.61 -11.36
CA ARG A 209 -11.62 1.16 -11.45
C ARG A 209 -12.52 0.34 -10.54
N SER A 210 -13.03 0.91 -9.44
CA SER A 210 -13.80 0.21 -8.42
C SER A 210 -15.14 0.90 -8.16
N LYS A 211 -16.17 0.47 -8.91
CA LYS A 211 -17.53 1.00 -8.76
C LYS A 211 -18.05 0.83 -7.33
N MET A 212 -18.82 1.83 -6.89
CA MET A 212 -19.47 1.87 -5.57
C MET A 212 -18.49 1.70 -4.40
N ASN A 213 -17.31 2.32 -4.48
CA ASN A 213 -16.32 2.27 -3.42
C ASN A 213 -16.59 3.32 -2.34
N TYR A 214 -17.55 3.00 -1.45
CA TYR A 214 -17.89 3.86 -0.31
C TYR A 214 -16.66 4.20 0.56
N ARG A 215 -15.69 3.30 0.72
CA ARG A 215 -14.51 3.54 1.57
C ARG A 215 -13.61 4.65 1.02
N ALA A 216 -13.39 4.64 -0.30
CA ALA A 216 -12.62 5.67 -0.98
C ALA A 216 -13.33 7.04 -0.89
N TRP A 217 -14.64 7.08 -1.15
CA TRP A 217 -15.43 8.31 -1.02
C TRP A 217 -15.51 8.82 0.42
N HIS A 218 -15.66 7.92 1.40
CA HIS A 218 -15.63 8.27 2.81
C HIS A 218 -14.26 8.85 3.22
N HIS A 219 -13.16 8.32 2.69
CA HIS A 219 -11.83 8.91 2.84
C HIS A 219 -11.79 10.33 2.27
N ARG A 220 -12.30 10.54 1.04
CA ARG A 220 -12.36 11.88 0.41
C ARG A 220 -13.22 12.87 1.21
N CYS A 221 -14.35 12.45 1.76
CA CYS A 221 -15.14 13.26 2.70
C CYS A 221 -14.33 13.65 3.94
N TRP A 222 -13.57 12.72 4.52
CA TRP A 222 -12.73 12.98 5.69
C TRP A 222 -11.62 14.01 5.40
N LEU A 223 -11.04 13.99 4.20
CA LEU A 223 -10.00 14.94 3.77
C LEU A 223 -10.50 16.39 3.76
N VAL A 224 -11.81 16.64 3.58
CA VAL A 224 -12.39 18.00 3.54
C VAL A 224 -12.08 18.81 4.79
N SER A 225 -11.87 18.14 5.93
CA SER A 225 -11.48 18.83 7.17
C SER A 225 -10.07 19.46 7.12
N TYR A 226 -9.21 19.00 6.22
CA TYR A 226 -7.84 19.48 6.01
C TYR A 226 -7.66 20.40 4.79
N MET A 227 -8.69 20.55 3.97
CA MET A 227 -8.64 21.32 2.73
C MET A 227 -8.69 22.83 2.99
N THR A 228 -8.00 23.60 2.15
CA THR A 228 -8.22 25.05 2.05
C THR A 228 -9.51 25.38 1.29
N ILE A 229 -9.92 26.64 1.32
CA ILE A 229 -11.08 27.14 0.56
C ILE A 229 -10.88 26.89 -0.93
N GLU A 230 -9.69 27.20 -1.45
CA GLU A 230 -9.33 27.03 -2.85
C GLU A 230 -9.44 25.56 -3.28
N GLN A 231 -8.99 24.63 -2.43
CA GLN A 231 -9.13 23.20 -2.71
C GLN A 231 -10.59 22.74 -2.66
N VAL A 232 -11.41 23.23 -1.73
CA VAL A 232 -12.85 22.92 -1.68
C VAL A 232 -13.54 23.36 -2.97
N ILE A 233 -13.23 24.57 -3.47
CA ILE A 233 -13.77 25.09 -4.73
C ILE A 233 -13.31 24.22 -5.92
N GLN A 234 -12.04 23.81 -5.94
CA GLN A 234 -11.53 22.89 -6.97
C GLN A 234 -12.25 21.53 -6.94
N GLU A 235 -12.47 20.96 -5.76
CA GLU A 235 -13.18 19.70 -5.58
C GLU A 235 -14.67 19.79 -5.96
N LEU A 236 -15.33 20.92 -5.71
CA LEU A 236 -16.71 21.17 -6.19
C LEU A 236 -16.80 21.12 -7.72
N ASN A 237 -15.80 21.67 -8.41
CA ASN A 237 -15.70 21.64 -9.86
C ASN A 237 -15.37 20.23 -10.39
N LYS A 238 -14.40 19.53 -9.79
CA LYS A 238 -14.04 18.15 -10.16
C LYS A 238 -15.22 17.20 -9.99
N SER A 239 -15.84 17.21 -8.82
CA SER A 239 -17.00 16.36 -8.50
C SER A 239 -18.22 16.65 -9.38
N LYS A 240 -18.36 17.87 -9.93
CA LYS A 240 -19.44 18.21 -10.87
C LYS A 240 -19.24 17.47 -12.20
N ARG A 241 -18.00 17.44 -12.70
CA ARG A 241 -17.64 16.69 -13.90
C ARG A 241 -17.83 15.19 -13.68
N TRP A 242 -17.35 14.68 -12.55
CA TRP A 242 -17.53 13.28 -12.17
C TRP A 242 -19.00 12.85 -12.15
N ALA A 243 -19.86 13.61 -11.46
CA ALA A 243 -21.29 13.30 -11.37
C ALA A 243 -22.01 13.30 -12.72
N GLY A 244 -21.54 14.11 -13.67
CA GLY A 244 -22.05 14.12 -15.05
C GLY A 244 -21.75 12.83 -15.82
N LEU A 245 -20.64 12.17 -15.51
CA LEU A 245 -20.24 10.89 -16.11
C LEU A 245 -20.78 9.68 -15.32
N HIS A 246 -20.94 9.84 -14.01
CA HIS A 246 -21.27 8.79 -13.05
C HIS A 246 -22.60 9.05 -12.33
N VAL A 247 -23.69 9.18 -13.08
CA VAL A 247 -25.02 9.56 -12.55
C VAL A 247 -25.59 8.62 -11.47
N ALA A 248 -25.12 7.38 -11.40
CA ALA A 248 -25.54 6.39 -10.41
C ALA A 248 -24.64 6.33 -9.16
N ASP A 249 -23.57 7.14 -9.08
CA ASP A 249 -22.65 7.13 -7.95
C ASP A 249 -23.18 7.99 -6.80
N SER A 250 -24.01 7.38 -5.95
CA SER A 250 -24.57 8.03 -4.75
C SER A 250 -23.50 8.54 -3.78
N SER A 251 -22.31 7.93 -3.77
CA SER A 251 -21.21 8.33 -2.88
C SER A 251 -20.59 9.65 -3.32
N CYS A 252 -20.47 9.89 -4.64
CA CYS A 252 -20.07 11.18 -5.18
C CYS A 252 -21.07 12.28 -4.80
N PHE A 253 -22.38 12.04 -4.90
CA PHE A 253 -23.39 13.04 -4.50
C PHE A 253 -23.34 13.35 -3.00
N HIS A 254 -23.10 12.34 -2.16
CA HIS A 254 -22.87 12.57 -0.74
C HIS A 254 -21.63 13.45 -0.50
N TYR A 255 -20.51 13.17 -1.19
CA TYR A 255 -19.29 13.97 -1.10
C TYR A 255 -19.52 15.44 -1.49
N ARG A 256 -20.27 15.68 -2.57
CA ARG A 256 -20.64 17.04 -2.98
C ARG A 256 -21.38 17.82 -1.89
N ARG A 257 -22.34 17.18 -1.22
CA ARG A 257 -23.07 17.81 -0.12
C ARG A 257 -22.14 18.19 1.04
N VAL A 258 -21.13 17.37 1.34
CA VAL A 258 -20.13 17.68 2.37
C VAL A 258 -19.31 18.93 1.99
N LEU A 259 -18.91 19.06 0.72
CA LEU A 259 -18.19 20.24 0.22
C LEU A 259 -19.04 21.52 0.33
N GLU A 260 -20.32 21.46 -0.07
CA GLU A 260 -21.24 22.62 -0.03
C GLU A 260 -21.46 23.14 1.41
N VAL A 261 -21.57 22.24 2.39
CA VAL A 261 -21.70 22.60 3.81
C VAL A 261 -20.43 23.30 4.30
N LYS A 262 -19.26 22.81 3.91
CA LYS A 262 -17.97 23.41 4.28
C LYS A 262 -17.82 24.81 3.69
N ASP A 263 -18.14 25.00 2.42
CA ASP A 263 -18.12 26.29 1.73
C ASP A 263 -19.05 27.32 2.39
N THR A 264 -20.29 26.91 2.71
CA THR A 264 -21.26 27.78 3.40
C THR A 264 -20.80 28.19 4.79
N THR A 265 -20.19 27.26 5.55
CA THR A 265 -19.65 27.56 6.89
C THR A 265 -18.53 28.59 6.84
N ILE A 266 -17.76 28.60 5.75
CA ILE A 266 -16.63 29.51 5.56
C ILE A 266 -17.09 30.92 5.16
N ILE A 267 -18.13 31.02 4.31
CA ILE A 267 -18.67 32.33 3.87
C ILE A 267 -19.32 33.12 5.02
N LEU A 268 -19.77 32.44 6.07
CA LEU A 268 -20.45 33.05 7.23
C LEU A 268 -19.48 33.53 8.34
N HIS A 269 -18.17 33.34 8.18
CA HIS A 269 -17.13 33.77 9.13
C HIS A 269 -16.19 34.79 8.48
#